data_AF-A0A2U1JVJ2-F1
#
_entry.id   AF-A0A2U1JVJ2-F1
#
_cell.length_a   1.000
_cell.length_b   1.000
_cell.length_c   1.000
_cell.angle_alpha   90.00
_cell.angle_beta   90.00
_cell.angle_gamma   90.00
#
_symmetry.space_group_name_H-M   'P 1'
#
loop_
_entity.id
_entity.type
_entity.pdbx_description
1 polymer ?
#
loop_
_entity_poly.entity_id
_entity_poly.type
_entity_poly.pdbx_seq_one_letter_code
_entity_poly.pdbx_strand_id
1 'polypeptide(L)'
;MKTREEAIHYCLKLENTNGERKNDFKDYVKPIIHVAENTPVNEVLTKMQKKHSYMAIVIDEYGGTAGLVTVEDIIEEIFGEIQDELDTDEMPMFQRVNEDTVILNGKLLISETNDLLGIEIDDEEIDTIGGWFFHQ
;
A
#
# COMPACT_ATOMS: atom_id res chain seq x y z
N MET A 1 16.72 9.72 1.63
CA MET A 1 15.82 9.55 0.48
C MET A 1 16.69 9.54 -0.77
N LYS A 2 17.12 8.36 -1.23
CA LYS A 2 17.92 8.22 -2.46
C LYS A 2 16.94 8.19 -3.62
N THR A 3 17.08 9.16 -4.51
CA THR A 3 16.15 9.44 -5.60
C THR A 3 16.09 8.30 -6.61
N ARG A 4 14.91 8.14 -7.21
CA ARG A 4 14.49 7.17 -8.24
C ARG A 4 15.45 7.07 -9.44
N GLU A 5 16.32 8.06 -9.63
CA GLU A 5 17.36 8.12 -10.67
C GLU A 5 18.55 7.17 -10.42
N GLU A 6 18.92 6.87 -9.17
CA GLU A 6 20.02 5.94 -8.87
C GLU A 6 19.65 4.48 -9.21
N ALA A 7 18.36 4.12 -9.17
CA ALA A 7 17.88 2.78 -9.47
C ALA A 7 17.96 2.45 -10.97
N ILE A 8 17.64 3.41 -11.84
CA ILE A 8 17.75 3.25 -13.31
C ILE A 8 19.22 3.12 -13.72
N HIS A 9 20.13 3.82 -13.02
CA HIS A 9 21.57 3.67 -13.24
C HIS A 9 22.11 2.27 -12.88
N TYR A 10 21.43 1.52 -12.00
CA TYR A 10 21.81 0.13 -11.70
C TYR A 10 21.43 -0.84 -12.82
N CYS A 11 20.26 -0.64 -13.46
CA CYS A 11 19.83 -1.48 -14.59
C CYS A 11 20.66 -1.25 -15.87
N LEU A 12 21.04 -0.01 -16.17
CA LEU A 12 21.79 0.31 -17.40
C LEU A 12 23.26 -0.13 -17.39
N LYS A 13 23.83 -0.48 -16.22
CA LYS A 13 25.20 -1.01 -16.13
C LYS A 13 25.35 -2.47 -16.60
N LEU A 14 24.25 -3.15 -16.91
CA LEU A 14 24.28 -4.54 -17.38
C LEU A 14 24.49 -4.68 -18.89
N GLU A 15 24.38 -3.61 -19.67
CA GLU A 15 24.41 -3.71 -21.14
C GLU A 15 25.74 -3.31 -21.80
N ASN A 16 26.79 -2.94 -21.07
CA ASN A 16 28.07 -2.60 -21.72
C ASN A 16 29.30 -2.91 -20.88
N THR A 17 29.81 -4.14 -21.00
CA THR A 17 31.25 -4.38 -21.02
C THR A 17 31.56 -5.57 -21.94
N ASN A 18 32.26 -5.28 -23.05
CA ASN A 18 32.93 -6.28 -23.88
C ASN A 18 33.90 -7.09 -23.01
N GLY A 19 33.65 -8.40 -22.91
CA GLY A 19 34.46 -9.37 -22.20
C GLY A 19 33.54 -10.41 -21.57
N GLU A 20 33.48 -11.61 -22.15
CA GLU A 20 32.63 -12.73 -21.73
C GLU A 20 32.92 -13.19 -20.29
N ARG A 21 32.48 -12.42 -19.29
CA ARG A 21 32.05 -12.99 -18.02
C ARG A 21 30.54 -13.16 -18.13
N LYS A 22 30.13 -14.39 -18.43
CA LYS A 22 28.77 -14.83 -18.09
C LYS A 22 28.64 -14.70 -16.57
N ASN A 23 28.18 -13.56 -16.09
CA ASN A 23 27.74 -13.44 -14.71
C ASN A 23 26.62 -14.46 -14.54
N ASP A 24 26.81 -15.40 -13.59
CA ASP A 24 25.80 -16.40 -13.29
C ASP A 24 24.60 -15.66 -12.68
N PHE A 25 23.38 -16.10 -12.95
CA PHE A 25 22.19 -15.56 -12.29
C PHE A 25 22.36 -15.56 -10.75
N LYS A 26 23.10 -16.55 -10.23
CA LYS A 26 23.46 -16.66 -8.81
C LYS A 26 24.18 -15.43 -8.25
N ASP A 27 24.90 -14.68 -9.09
CA ASP A 27 25.62 -13.47 -8.66
C ASP A 27 24.67 -12.31 -8.30
N TYR A 28 23.40 -12.40 -8.73
CA TYR A 28 22.35 -11.43 -8.44
C TYR A 28 21.40 -11.87 -7.33
N VAL A 29 21.47 -13.13 -6.89
CA VAL A 29 20.61 -13.68 -5.84
C VAL A 29 21.05 -13.12 -4.48
N LYS A 30 20.17 -12.31 -3.87
CA LYS A 30 20.39 -11.79 -2.52
C LYS A 30 19.82 -12.77 -1.48
N PRO A 31 20.50 -12.94 -0.32
CA PRO A 31 19.92 -13.68 0.80
C PRO A 31 18.60 -13.05 1.25
N ILE A 32 17.58 -13.88 1.44
CA ILE A 32 16.27 -13.46 1.94
C ILE A 32 16.04 -14.01 3.35
N ILE A 33 15.32 -13.25 4.18
CA ILE A 33 14.94 -13.71 5.51
C ILE A 33 13.74 -14.66 5.41
N HIS A 34 13.73 -15.66 6.28
CA HIS A 34 12.61 -16.59 6.41
C HIS A 34 11.93 -16.36 7.76
N VAL A 35 10.59 -16.41 7.76
CA VAL A 35 9.74 -16.28 8.95
C VAL A 35 8.70 -17.39 8.92
N ALA A 36 8.28 -17.87 10.09
CA ALA A 36 7.20 -18.85 10.18
C ALA A 36 5.85 -18.13 10.07
N GLU A 37 4.83 -18.77 9.50
CA GLU A 37 3.47 -18.22 9.34
C GLU A 37 2.87 -17.71 10.67
N ASN A 38 3.20 -18.38 11.78
CA ASN A 38 2.74 -18.00 13.12
C ASN A 38 3.62 -16.94 13.83
N THR A 39 4.61 -16.36 13.13
CA THR A 39 5.49 -15.34 13.72
C THR A 39 4.72 -14.02 13.85
N PRO A 40 4.69 -13.39 15.03
CA PRO A 40 4.03 -12.10 15.20
C PRO A 40 4.56 -11.03 14.23
N VAL A 41 3.66 -10.26 13.63
CA VAL A 41 3.96 -9.25 12.60
C VAL A 41 4.98 -8.20 13.09
N ASN A 42 4.90 -7.77 14.35
CA ASN A 42 5.87 -6.85 14.94
C ASN A 42 7.29 -7.45 15.06
N GLU A 43 7.39 -8.76 15.25
CA GLU A 43 8.67 -9.48 15.26
C GLU A 43 9.24 -9.60 13.84
N VAL A 44 8.38 -9.89 12.85
CA VAL A 44 8.75 -9.88 11.42
C VAL A 44 9.32 -8.52 11.02
N LEU A 45 8.63 -7.43 11.34
CA LEU A 45 9.08 -6.06 11.08
C LEU A 45 10.44 -5.77 11.75
N THR A 46 10.60 -6.13 13.02
CA THR A 46 11.85 -5.95 13.75
C THR A 46 13.01 -6.72 13.08
N LYS A 47 12.74 -7.92 12.58
CA LYS A 47 13.73 -8.76 11.89
C LYS A 47 14.12 -8.17 10.53
N MET A 48 13.14 -7.69 9.77
CA MET A 48 13.32 -6.98 8.50
C MET A 48 14.18 -5.73 8.66
N GLN A 49 13.87 -4.88 9.65
CA GLN A 49 14.63 -3.67 9.99
C GLN A 49 16.09 -3.99 10.35
N LYS A 50 16.31 -4.99 11.24
CA LYS A 50 17.66 -5.41 11.65
C LYS A 50 18.50 -5.98 10.51
N LYS A 51 17.86 -6.62 9.53
CA LYS A 51 18.53 -7.24 8.38
C LYS A 51 18.61 -6.33 7.16
N HIS A 52 18.09 -5.10 7.24
CA HIS A 52 17.94 -4.18 6.12
C HIS A 52 17.29 -4.86 4.90
N SER A 53 16.26 -5.67 5.16
CA SER A 53 15.55 -6.44 4.14
C SER A 53 14.10 -5.98 4.07
N TYR A 54 13.64 -5.69 2.85
CA TYR A 54 12.27 -5.21 2.59
C TYR A 54 11.28 -6.34 2.31
N MET A 55 11.75 -7.59 2.21
CA MET A 55 10.92 -8.74 1.87
C MET A 55 11.34 -9.97 2.68
N ALA A 56 10.36 -10.78 3.07
CA ALA A 56 10.56 -12.04 3.77
C ALA A 56 9.79 -13.16 3.07
N ILE A 57 10.33 -14.38 3.11
CA ILE A 57 9.60 -15.58 2.73
C ILE A 57 8.92 -16.15 3.97
N VAL A 58 7.62 -16.41 3.84
CA VAL A 58 6.80 -17.04 4.89
C VAL A 58 6.83 -18.55 4.66
N ILE A 59 7.22 -19.28 5.71
CA ILE A 59 7.36 -20.73 5.71
C ILE A 59 6.21 -21.34 6.52
N ASP A 60 5.57 -22.36 5.96
CA ASP A 60 4.53 -23.15 6.62
C ASP A 60 5.13 -24.19 7.59
N GLU A 61 4.25 -24.89 8.29
CA GLU A 61 4.61 -25.88 9.33
C GLU A 61 5.26 -27.15 8.77
N TYR A 62 5.11 -27.40 7.47
CA TYR A 62 5.67 -28.54 6.75
C TYR A 62 7.00 -28.17 6.05
N GLY A 63 7.47 -26.93 6.22
CA GLY A 63 8.69 -26.41 5.59
C GLY A 63 8.49 -25.99 4.13
N GLY A 64 7.25 -25.92 3.66
CA GLY A 64 6.88 -25.31 2.39
C GLY A 64 6.82 -23.79 2.47
N THR A 65 6.75 -23.14 1.32
CA THR A 65 6.55 -21.69 1.25
C THR A 65 5.06 -21.40 1.32
N ALA A 66 4.61 -20.78 2.40
CA ALA A 66 3.26 -20.25 2.52
C ALA A 66 3.07 -19.01 1.62
N GLY A 67 4.11 -18.17 1.51
CA GLY A 67 4.08 -16.96 0.70
C GLY A 67 5.28 -16.04 0.89
N LEU A 68 5.07 -14.75 0.62
CA LEU A 68 6.02 -13.68 0.90
C LEU A 68 5.30 -12.51 1.56
N VAL A 69 6.04 -11.69 2.29
CA VAL A 69 5.53 -10.47 2.91
C VAL A 69 6.54 -9.34 2.74
N THR A 70 6.06 -8.12 2.52
CA THR A 70 6.88 -6.92 2.40
C THR A 70 6.79 -6.04 3.64
N VAL A 71 7.73 -5.09 3.78
CA VAL A 71 7.66 -4.10 4.85
C VAL A 71 6.45 -3.17 4.64
N GLU A 72 6.11 -2.86 3.39
CA GLU A 72 4.93 -2.06 3.06
C GLU A 72 3.65 -2.71 3.59
N ASP A 73 3.41 -3.99 3.30
CA ASP A 73 2.22 -4.73 3.75
C ASP A 73 2.10 -4.69 5.29
N ILE A 74 3.21 -4.86 6.00
CA ILE A 74 3.22 -4.85 7.47
C ILE A 74 2.89 -3.47 8.03
N ILE A 75 3.39 -2.41 7.37
CA ILE A 75 3.12 -1.04 7.80
C ILE A 75 1.65 -0.70 7.56
N GLU A 76 1.09 -1.09 6.42
CA GLU A 76 -0.32 -0.90 6.07
C GLU A 76 -1.25 -1.59 7.06
N GLU A 77 -0.95 -2.82 7.49
CA GLU A 77 -1.76 -3.52 8.50
C GLU A 77 -1.74 -2.82 9.88
N ILE A 78 -0.66 -2.11 10.23
CA ILE A 78 -0.54 -1.43 11.52
C ILE A 78 -1.19 -0.04 11.48
N PHE A 79 -1.04 0.69 10.38
CA PHE A 79 -1.38 2.11 10.28
C PHE A 79 -2.54 2.42 9.33
N GLY A 80 -3.05 1.43 8.58
CA GLY A 80 -3.97 1.63 7.46
C GLY A 80 -3.27 2.27 6.26
N GLU A 81 -4.06 2.85 5.35
CA GLU A 81 -3.53 3.75 4.32
C GLU A 81 -2.89 4.96 5.02
N ILE A 82 -1.57 5.03 5.07
CA ILE A 82 -0.87 6.18 5.63
C ILE A 82 -1.07 7.34 4.65
N GLN A 83 -2.02 8.22 4.97
CA GLN A 83 -2.21 9.49 4.27
C GLN A 83 -0.97 10.35 4.49
N ASP A 84 -0.21 10.62 3.41
CA ASP A 84 0.85 11.62 3.43
C ASP A 84 0.22 13.02 3.40
N GLU A 85 0.86 13.97 4.05
CA GLU A 85 0.52 15.40 3.98
C GLU A 85 0.55 15.93 2.53
N LEU A 86 1.20 15.17 1.63
CA LEU A 86 1.35 15.40 0.20
C LEU A 86 0.33 14.67 -0.68
N ASP A 87 -0.60 13.89 -0.14
CA ASP A 87 -1.71 13.23 -0.89
C ASP A 87 -2.77 14.25 -1.33
N THR A 88 -2.32 15.25 -2.08
CA THR A 88 -3.14 16.31 -2.67
C THR A 88 -3.98 15.79 -3.86
N ASP A 89 -3.74 14.55 -4.29
CA ASP A 89 -4.46 13.87 -5.38
C ASP A 89 -5.66 13.04 -4.89
N GLU A 90 -5.85 12.87 -3.58
CA GLU A 90 -7.13 12.40 -3.06
C GLU A 90 -8.11 13.57 -3.01
N MET A 91 -9.14 13.52 -3.87
CA MET A 91 -10.24 14.49 -3.78
C MET A 91 -10.80 14.44 -2.35
N PRO A 92 -10.85 15.59 -1.64
CA PRO A 92 -11.37 15.62 -0.27
C PRO A 92 -12.76 15.01 -0.22
N MET A 93 -13.03 14.25 0.84
CA MET A 93 -14.33 13.58 1.06
C MET A 93 -15.52 14.54 0.93
N PHE A 94 -15.30 15.81 1.29
CA PHE A 94 -16.24 16.90 1.15
C PHE A 94 -15.51 18.18 0.73
N GLN A 95 -16.00 18.87 -0.30
CA GLN A 95 -15.50 20.18 -0.70
C GLN A 95 -16.65 21.12 -1.07
N ARG A 96 -16.71 22.27 -0.42
CA ARG A 96 -17.64 23.33 -0.79
C ARG A 96 -17.06 24.15 -1.95
N VAL A 97 -17.75 24.18 -3.08
CA VAL A 97 -17.37 24.95 -4.27
C VAL A 97 -17.90 26.37 -4.19
N ASN A 98 -19.14 26.53 -3.73
CA ASN A 98 -19.79 27.81 -3.45
C ASN A 98 -20.95 27.61 -2.46
N GLU A 99 -21.82 28.61 -2.28
CA GLU A 99 -22.96 28.55 -1.34
C GLU A 99 -23.95 27.41 -1.66
N ASP A 100 -24.15 27.10 -2.94
CA ASP A 100 -25.16 26.14 -3.41
C ASP A 100 -24.57 24.88 -4.04
N THR A 101 -23.24 24.75 -4.08
CA THR A 101 -22.55 23.65 -4.77
C THR A 101 -21.47 23.04 -3.88
N VAL A 102 -21.53 21.72 -3.73
CA VAL A 102 -20.52 20.90 -3.06
C VAL A 102 -20.08 19.77 -3.99
N ILE A 103 -18.85 19.30 -3.80
CA ILE A 103 -18.31 18.07 -4.36
C ILE A 103 -18.17 17.10 -3.20
N LEU A 104 -18.69 15.89 -3.37
CA LEU A 104 -18.63 14.81 -2.39
C LEU A 104 -17.91 13.62 -3.01
N ASN A 105 -17.09 12.94 -2.23
CA ASN A 105 -16.58 11.63 -2.62
C ASN A 105 -17.71 10.60 -2.48
N GLY A 106 -17.90 9.73 -3.48
CA GLY A 106 -18.96 8.72 -3.45
C GLY A 106 -18.83 7.71 -2.30
N LYS A 107 -17.65 7.61 -1.66
CA LYS A 107 -17.41 6.77 -0.48
C LYS A 107 -17.97 7.37 0.82
N LEU A 108 -18.36 8.64 0.84
CA LEU A 108 -18.87 9.30 2.04
C LEU A 108 -20.16 8.61 2.53
N LEU A 109 -20.28 8.41 3.85
CA LEU A 109 -21.47 7.77 4.41
C LEU A 109 -22.70 8.68 4.27
N ILE A 110 -23.88 8.08 4.16
CA ILE A 110 -25.15 8.82 4.12
C ILE A 110 -25.31 9.64 5.42
N SER A 111 -25.00 9.06 6.57
CA SER A 111 -25.06 9.74 7.87
C SER A 111 -24.16 10.96 7.94
N GLU A 112 -22.92 10.86 7.43
CA GLU A 112 -21.98 11.98 7.42
C GLU A 112 -22.41 13.06 6.41
N THR A 113 -22.98 12.65 5.28
CA THR A 113 -23.53 13.57 4.28
C THR A 113 -24.70 14.37 4.87
N ASN A 114 -25.58 13.71 5.62
CA ASN A 114 -26.70 14.32 6.35
C ASN A 114 -26.19 15.37 7.34
N ASP A 115 -25.18 15.05 8.13
CA ASP A 115 -24.60 15.97 9.11
C ASP A 115 -23.93 17.18 8.43
N LEU A 116 -23.20 16.96 7.32
CA LEU A 116 -22.47 18.01 6.61
C LEU A 116 -23.37 18.98 5.84
N LEU A 117 -24.48 18.49 5.29
CA LEU A 117 -25.41 19.26 4.47
C LEU A 117 -26.68 19.68 5.21
N GLY A 118 -26.93 19.16 6.41
CA GLY A 118 -28.17 19.37 7.15
C GLY A 118 -29.38 18.77 6.42
N ILE A 119 -29.18 17.62 5.77
CA ILE A 119 -30.22 16.89 5.03
C ILE A 119 -30.56 15.59 5.74
N GLU A 120 -31.64 14.94 5.32
CA GLU A 120 -32.11 13.67 5.89
C GLU A 120 -32.35 12.67 4.74
N ILE A 121 -31.29 11.99 4.33
CA ILE A 121 -31.36 10.80 3.47
C ILE A 121 -31.43 9.57 4.37
N ASP A 122 -32.40 8.70 4.15
CA ASP A 122 -32.63 7.48 4.92
C ASP A 122 -32.66 6.27 3.97
N ASP A 123 -31.79 5.30 4.20
CA ASP A 123 -31.69 4.05 3.44
C ASP A 123 -31.09 2.95 4.35
N GLU A 124 -31.75 1.79 4.43
CA GLU A 124 -31.32 0.68 5.29
C GLU A 124 -30.36 -0.30 4.60
N GLU A 125 -30.31 -0.30 3.26
CA GLU A 125 -29.50 -1.25 2.49
C GLU A 125 -28.21 -0.62 1.97
N ILE A 126 -28.15 0.72 1.87
CA ILE A 126 -27.05 1.45 1.28
C ILE A 126 -26.44 2.43 2.27
N ASP A 127 -25.14 2.26 2.54
CA ASP A 127 -24.45 3.09 3.54
C ASP A 127 -23.80 4.36 2.98
N THR A 128 -23.54 4.43 1.66
CA THR A 128 -22.74 5.50 1.03
C THR A 128 -23.55 6.36 0.09
N ILE A 129 -23.20 7.65 -0.01
CA ILE A 129 -23.88 8.59 -0.92
C ILE A 129 -23.72 8.20 -2.39
N GLY A 130 -22.58 7.64 -2.77
CA GLY A 130 -22.34 7.13 -4.11
C GLY A 130 -23.23 5.93 -4.42
N GLY A 131 -23.33 4.98 -3.49
CA GLY A 131 -24.27 3.85 -3.61
C GLY A 131 -25.71 4.32 -3.76
N TRP A 132 -26.13 5.30 -2.95
CA TRP A 132 -27.49 5.82 -2.96
C TRP A 132 -27.84 6.48 -4.29
N PHE A 133 -26.90 7.28 -4.83
CA PHE A 133 -27.07 7.93 -6.14
C PHE A 133 -27.24 6.94 -7.30
N PHE A 134 -26.50 5.82 -7.30
CA PHE A 134 -26.63 4.80 -8.36
C PHE A 134 -27.93 3.98 -8.28
N HIS A 135 -28.57 3.95 -7.11
CA HIS A 135 -29.78 3.17 -6.88
C HIS A 135 -31.09 3.93 -7.20
N GLN A 136 -31.02 5.23 -7.49
CA GLN A 136 -32.17 6.07 -7.80
C GLN A 136 -32.72 5.87 -9.23
#